data_AF-A0A428QMP9-F1
#
_entry.id   AF-A0A428QMP9-F1
#
_cell.length_a   1.000
_cell.length_b   1.000
_cell.length_c   1.000
_cell.angle_alpha   90.00
_cell.angle_beta   90.00
_cell.angle_gamma   90.00
#
_symmetry.space_group_name_H-M   'P 1'
#
loop_
_entity.id
_entity.type
_entity.pdbx_description
1 polymer ?
#
loop_
_entity_poly.entity_id
_entity_poly.type
_entity_poly.pdbx_seq_one_letter_code
_entity_poly.pdbx_strand_id
1 'polypeptide(L)'
;MEGRRSTGKALLLSLQCLFLIVLSVRAETEKPDLRCPDYVANYAPLVWLHSEDPYMPSDLLAHLQHTTPTVQGHAINGIPSIDLGNLGTLNEFGDEDVALVSKDDPFSYPKWILGEAPDDTGRIHNATPCAVILVEKNEADLDAFYFYFYSYNEGPNITQVLEPLNRLVTSEKASAGMHFGNHVGDWEHNMVRFRDGKPIGIYYSQHVDGEGYDWNDAAVSKAGDRPIVYSARGSHANYATPGAPVHNAALIDYCDEGKRWDPVLSAYFYKLDTDTFTLIPLTPPKQQSPRSSSNQTSWFEYKGHWGDFQFPQSDPRQETIPRFGVHRFETGPNGPRFKHLLRKGLVRDQARRLSWTEWAVGIYMAWYPCCIRGWRKWISVGVIITAFAGVVVGIILGVRRLRRPKTVYTKLQAEDIQMDEWRRDEEALLSSSEDEDDRPRR
;
A
#
# COMPACT_ATOMS: atom_id res chain seq x y z
N MET A 1 75.03 -60.53 -33.52
CA MET A 1 75.67 -59.86 -32.37
C MET A 1 75.79 -58.38 -32.69
N GLU A 2 75.58 -57.55 -31.67
CA GLU A 2 75.70 -56.08 -31.56
C GLU A 2 75.76 -55.23 -32.85
N GLY A 3 75.00 -54.15 -33.03
CA GLY A 3 74.60 -53.16 -32.05
C GLY A 3 75.00 -51.74 -32.52
N ARG A 4 73.98 -50.96 -32.91
CA ARG A 4 73.80 -49.49 -32.80
C ARG A 4 74.76 -48.44 -33.41
N ARG A 5 74.07 -47.49 -34.07
CA ARG A 5 74.27 -46.00 -34.20
C ARG A 5 75.38 -45.57 -35.19
N SER A 6 75.20 -44.58 -36.06
CA SER A 6 74.64 -43.24 -35.83
C SER A 6 74.46 -42.47 -37.16
N THR A 7 73.40 -41.63 -37.23
CA THR A 7 73.29 -40.29 -37.89
C THR A 7 73.60 -40.14 -39.39
N GLY A 8 72.83 -39.47 -40.24
CA GLY A 8 71.83 -38.40 -40.07
C GLY A 8 72.02 -37.35 -41.19
N LYS A 9 70.96 -36.55 -41.46
CA LYS A 9 70.77 -35.48 -42.48
C LYS A 9 70.04 -35.95 -43.76
N ALA A 10 69.08 -35.25 -44.37
CA ALA A 10 68.27 -34.07 -44.07
C ALA A 10 67.26 -33.91 -45.25
N LEU A 11 66.00 -33.52 -45.00
CA LEU A 11 65.15 -32.66 -45.87
C LEU A 11 63.76 -32.50 -45.19
N LEU A 12 63.51 -31.41 -44.47
CA LEU A 12 62.82 -30.18 -44.88
C LEU A 12 61.35 -30.34 -45.32
N LEU A 13 60.46 -29.75 -44.50
CA LEU A 13 59.39 -28.78 -44.82
C LEU A 13 58.00 -29.08 -44.24
N SER A 14 57.46 -28.01 -43.63
CA SER A 14 56.06 -27.72 -43.30
C SER A 14 55.34 -28.66 -42.33
N LEU A 15 55.09 -28.18 -41.10
CA LEU A 15 53.74 -28.05 -40.55
C LEU A 15 53.81 -27.24 -39.23
N GLN A 16 53.88 -25.92 -39.35
CA GLN A 16 53.24 -25.05 -38.35
C GLN A 16 51.79 -24.92 -38.79
N CYS A 17 50.86 -25.62 -38.12
CA CYS A 17 49.46 -25.22 -38.08
C CYS A 17 48.70 -26.06 -37.04
N LEU A 18 48.08 -25.33 -36.10
CA LEU A 18 46.89 -25.67 -35.33
C LEU A 18 46.94 -26.96 -34.47
N PHE A 19 47.40 -26.80 -33.23
CA PHE A 19 46.81 -27.50 -32.09
C PHE A 19 46.44 -26.47 -31.00
N LEU A 20 45.48 -25.62 -31.34
CA LEU A 20 44.63 -24.91 -30.37
C LEU A 20 43.25 -25.52 -30.53
N ILE A 21 43.03 -26.65 -29.85
CA ILE A 21 41.67 -27.13 -29.60
C ILE A 21 41.08 -26.16 -28.59
N VAL A 22 40.45 -25.10 -29.10
CA VAL A 22 39.48 -24.33 -28.35
C VAL A 22 38.36 -25.32 -28.01
N LEU A 23 38.36 -25.79 -26.77
CA LEU A 23 37.14 -26.33 -26.15
C LEU A 23 36.16 -25.17 -26.07
N SER A 24 35.49 -24.91 -27.19
CA SER A 24 34.27 -24.13 -27.21
C SER A 24 33.22 -25.04 -26.59
N VAL A 25 33.19 -25.08 -25.26
CA VAL A 25 31.96 -25.39 -24.55
C VAL A 25 31.00 -24.30 -25.00
N ARG A 26 30.21 -24.60 -26.04
CA ARG A 26 28.92 -23.97 -26.18
C ARG A 26 28.23 -24.26 -24.86
N ALA A 27 28.22 -23.28 -23.96
CA ALA A 27 27.10 -23.14 -23.06
C ALA A 27 25.90 -23.07 -23.99
N GLU A 28 25.22 -24.19 -24.17
CA GLU A 28 23.79 -24.12 -24.44
C GLU A 28 23.29 -23.22 -23.31
N THR A 29 22.90 -22.00 -23.67
CA THR A 29 22.04 -21.19 -22.82
C THR A 29 20.81 -22.03 -22.64
N GLU A 30 20.84 -22.85 -21.57
CA GLU A 30 19.69 -23.58 -21.06
C GLU A 30 18.60 -22.52 -20.98
N LYS A 31 17.56 -22.67 -21.80
CA LYS A 31 16.43 -21.75 -21.75
C LYS A 31 16.02 -21.75 -20.28
N PRO A 32 15.92 -20.57 -19.63
CA PRO A 32 15.53 -20.53 -18.23
C PRO A 32 14.26 -21.35 -18.09
N ASP A 33 14.24 -22.28 -17.14
CA ASP A 33 13.05 -23.08 -16.86
C ASP A 33 11.96 -22.11 -16.38
N LEU A 34 11.13 -21.64 -17.30
CA LEU A 34 10.04 -20.69 -17.06
C LEU A 34 8.85 -21.40 -16.40
N ARG A 35 9.13 -22.17 -15.37
CA ARG A 35 8.17 -22.90 -14.57
C ARG A 35 8.10 -22.29 -13.19
N CYS A 36 6.88 -22.06 -12.71
CA CYS A 36 6.68 -21.73 -11.31
C CYS A 36 7.15 -22.89 -10.41
N PRO A 37 8.03 -22.66 -9.42
CA PRO A 37 8.48 -23.72 -8.53
C PRO A 37 7.33 -24.37 -7.77
N ASP A 38 7.33 -25.71 -7.64
CA ASP A 38 6.23 -26.44 -7.01
C ASP A 38 6.00 -26.03 -5.55
N TYR A 39 7.04 -25.59 -4.83
CA TYR A 39 6.91 -25.12 -3.44
C TYR A 39 6.01 -23.88 -3.32
N VAL A 40 5.91 -23.04 -4.36
CA VAL A 40 5.00 -21.88 -4.36
C VAL A 40 3.56 -22.35 -4.20
N ALA A 41 3.13 -23.39 -4.92
CA ALA A 41 1.80 -23.95 -4.73
C ALA A 41 1.67 -24.74 -3.41
N ASN A 42 2.70 -25.50 -3.01
CA ASN A 42 2.64 -26.34 -1.82
C ASN A 42 2.51 -25.55 -0.51
N TYR A 43 3.01 -24.31 -0.48
CA TYR A 43 2.93 -23.40 0.66
C TYR A 43 1.99 -22.21 0.40
N ALA A 44 1.19 -22.25 -0.68
CA ALA A 44 0.26 -21.19 -1.00
C ALA A 44 -0.81 -21.03 0.09
N PRO A 45 -1.31 -19.81 0.35
CA PRO A 45 -2.39 -19.61 1.30
C PRO A 45 -3.67 -20.33 0.90
N LEU A 46 -4.48 -20.68 1.91
CA LEU A 46 -5.85 -21.17 1.77
C LEU A 46 -6.77 -20.16 2.46
N VAL A 47 -7.75 -19.66 1.71
CA VAL A 47 -8.57 -18.53 2.13
C VAL A 47 -9.94 -19.03 2.55
N TRP A 48 -10.34 -18.73 3.77
CA TRP A 48 -11.75 -18.75 4.17
C TRP A 48 -12.39 -17.43 3.75
N LEU A 49 -13.33 -17.52 2.82
CA LEU A 49 -14.22 -16.42 2.47
C LEU A 49 -15.32 -16.35 3.54
N HIS A 50 -15.67 -15.15 3.98
CA HIS A 50 -16.70 -14.97 5.00
C HIS A 50 -18.03 -15.61 4.58
N SER A 51 -18.71 -16.26 5.52
CA SER A 51 -19.87 -17.13 5.28
C SER A 51 -21.08 -16.41 4.68
N GLU A 52 -21.25 -15.13 5.01
CA GLU A 52 -22.32 -14.26 4.50
C GLU A 52 -21.87 -13.28 3.40
N ASP A 53 -20.63 -13.35 2.92
CA ASP A 53 -20.17 -12.42 1.89
C ASP A 53 -20.80 -12.77 0.53
N PRO A 54 -21.52 -11.84 -0.14
CA PRO A 54 -22.01 -12.10 -1.49
C PRO A 54 -20.95 -11.80 -2.58
N TYR A 55 -19.84 -11.13 -2.25
CA TYR A 55 -18.82 -10.68 -3.20
C TYR A 55 -17.65 -11.66 -3.26
N MET A 56 -17.73 -12.61 -4.17
CA MET A 56 -16.75 -13.68 -4.31
C MET A 56 -15.58 -13.27 -5.22
N PRO A 57 -14.45 -14.01 -5.18
CA PRO A 57 -13.35 -13.81 -6.09
C PRO A 57 -13.82 -13.79 -7.57
N SER A 58 -13.30 -12.84 -8.34
CA SER A 58 -13.82 -12.45 -9.65
C SER A 58 -12.80 -12.63 -10.77
N ASP A 59 -13.26 -13.02 -11.97
CA ASP A 59 -12.39 -13.16 -13.14
C ASP A 59 -11.92 -11.79 -13.65
N LEU A 60 -10.60 -11.61 -13.79
CA LEU A 60 -10.02 -10.36 -14.27
C LEU A 60 -10.53 -9.98 -15.68
N LEU A 61 -10.62 -10.94 -16.60
CA LEU A 61 -11.05 -10.66 -17.98
C LEU A 61 -12.55 -10.35 -18.04
N ALA A 62 -13.37 -11.09 -17.30
CA ALA A 62 -14.81 -10.78 -17.22
C ALA A 62 -15.04 -9.37 -16.67
N HIS A 63 -14.27 -8.94 -15.67
CA HIS A 63 -14.34 -7.56 -15.15
C HIS A 63 -14.07 -6.52 -16.25
N LEU A 64 -13.04 -6.72 -17.09
CA LEU A 64 -12.79 -5.83 -18.24
C LEU A 64 -13.95 -5.80 -19.23
N GLN A 65 -14.65 -6.92 -19.42
CA GLN A 65 -15.81 -6.98 -20.32
C GLN A 65 -17.02 -6.20 -19.79
N HIS A 66 -17.09 -5.95 -18.48
CA HIS A 66 -18.16 -5.19 -17.82
C HIS A 66 -17.80 -3.73 -17.53
N THR A 67 -16.63 -3.27 -18.00
CA THR A 67 -16.16 -1.90 -17.80
C THR A 67 -15.86 -1.20 -19.12
N THR A 68 -15.86 0.14 -19.08
CA THR A 68 -15.51 1.03 -20.18
C THR A 68 -14.34 1.90 -19.73
N PRO A 69 -13.20 1.89 -20.44
CA PRO A 69 -12.11 2.82 -20.16
C PRO A 69 -12.57 4.27 -20.35
N THR A 70 -12.38 5.08 -19.33
CA THR A 70 -12.69 6.52 -19.37
C THR A 70 -11.50 7.34 -18.89
N VAL A 71 -11.40 8.56 -19.41
CA VAL A 71 -10.46 9.58 -18.93
C VAL A 71 -11.25 10.87 -18.73
N GLN A 72 -11.06 11.53 -17.59
CA GLN A 72 -11.81 12.76 -17.23
C GLN A 72 -13.34 12.60 -17.39
N GLY A 73 -13.88 11.43 -17.03
CA GLY A 73 -15.31 11.13 -17.12
C GLY A 73 -15.86 10.86 -18.53
N HIS A 74 -15.00 10.79 -19.55
CA HIS A 74 -15.40 10.52 -20.93
C HIS A 74 -14.82 9.20 -21.41
N ALA A 75 -15.61 8.40 -22.13
CA ALA A 75 -15.15 7.16 -22.72
C ALA A 75 -14.04 7.39 -23.75
N ILE A 76 -13.00 6.56 -23.70
CA ILE A 76 -11.91 6.57 -24.67
C ILE A 76 -12.41 5.91 -25.96
N ASN A 77 -12.46 6.67 -27.06
CA ASN A 77 -12.98 6.20 -28.34
C ASN A 77 -11.84 5.81 -29.30
N GLY A 78 -12.15 4.93 -30.25
CA GLY A 78 -11.22 4.56 -31.32
C GLY A 78 -10.10 3.58 -30.92
N ILE A 79 -10.21 2.95 -29.74
CA ILE A 79 -9.29 1.93 -29.25
C ILE A 79 -9.77 0.51 -29.60
N PRO A 80 -8.85 -0.48 -29.73
CA PRO A 80 -9.24 -1.88 -29.88
C PRO A 80 -9.95 -2.39 -28.62
N SER A 81 -10.60 -3.56 -28.74
CA SER A 81 -11.15 -4.24 -27.57
C SER A 81 -10.04 -4.49 -26.54
N ILE A 82 -10.30 -4.10 -25.30
CA ILE A 82 -9.35 -4.21 -24.20
C ILE A 82 -9.45 -5.59 -23.55
N ASP A 83 -8.29 -6.20 -23.28
CA ASP A 83 -8.12 -7.44 -22.55
C ASP A 83 -6.82 -7.42 -21.71
N LEU A 84 -6.52 -8.53 -21.02
CA LEU A 84 -5.33 -8.61 -20.16
C LEU A 84 -3.99 -8.55 -20.91
N GLY A 85 -4.00 -8.73 -22.23
CA GLY A 85 -2.83 -8.69 -23.11
C GLY A 85 -2.53 -7.31 -23.68
N ASN A 86 -3.48 -6.37 -23.65
CA ASN A 86 -3.28 -5.00 -24.14
C ASN A 86 -3.72 -3.88 -23.18
N LEU A 87 -4.24 -4.18 -21.98
CA LEU A 87 -4.76 -3.18 -21.03
C LEU A 87 -3.79 -2.03 -20.73
N GLY A 88 -2.48 -2.30 -20.66
CA GLY A 88 -1.44 -1.29 -20.43
C GLY A 88 -1.34 -0.22 -21.52
N THR A 89 -1.86 -0.47 -22.73
CA THR A 89 -1.95 0.56 -23.79
C THR A 89 -2.79 1.76 -23.38
N LEU A 90 -3.72 1.59 -22.42
CA LEU A 90 -4.52 2.68 -21.88
C LEU A 90 -3.70 3.75 -21.16
N ASN A 91 -2.47 3.42 -20.73
CA ASN A 91 -1.57 4.37 -20.09
C ASN A 91 -1.27 5.60 -20.98
N GLU A 92 -1.27 5.43 -22.31
CA GLU A 92 -1.06 6.52 -23.27
C GLU A 92 -2.09 7.65 -23.17
N PHE A 93 -3.24 7.39 -22.55
CA PHE A 93 -4.34 8.36 -22.43
C PHE A 93 -4.33 9.16 -21.13
N GLY A 94 -3.47 8.83 -20.15
CA GLY A 94 -3.40 9.56 -18.89
C GLY A 94 -2.93 8.78 -17.67
N ASP A 95 -2.32 7.60 -17.83
CA ASP A 95 -1.85 6.75 -16.73
C ASP A 95 -2.92 6.55 -15.63
N GLU A 96 -2.73 7.16 -14.44
CA GLU A 96 -3.63 7.09 -13.28
C GLU A 96 -4.95 7.84 -13.50
N ASP A 97 -5.04 8.74 -14.48
CA ASP A 97 -6.27 9.47 -14.82
C ASP A 97 -7.28 8.63 -15.61
N VAL A 98 -6.92 7.38 -15.95
CA VAL A 98 -7.79 6.44 -16.67
C VAL A 98 -8.47 5.49 -15.69
N ALA A 99 -9.80 5.36 -15.80
CA ALA A 99 -10.61 4.48 -14.97
C ALA A 99 -11.39 3.45 -15.81
N LEU A 100 -11.48 2.23 -15.29
CA LEU A 100 -12.35 1.16 -15.81
C LEU A 100 -13.76 1.30 -15.23
N VAL A 101 -14.53 2.25 -15.76
CA VAL A 101 -15.87 2.60 -15.26
C VAL A 101 -16.87 1.50 -15.58
N SER A 102 -17.70 1.11 -14.62
CA SER A 102 -18.74 0.11 -14.82
C SER A 102 -19.73 0.48 -15.92
N LYS A 103 -20.16 -0.51 -16.71
CA LYS A 103 -21.25 -0.36 -17.69
C LYS A 103 -22.64 -0.33 -17.03
N ASP A 104 -22.74 -0.81 -15.79
CA ASP A 104 -23.97 -0.93 -15.02
C ASP A 104 -23.93 0.02 -13.82
N ASP A 105 -25.08 0.32 -13.20
CA ASP A 105 -25.08 0.98 -11.89
C ASP A 105 -24.59 0.00 -10.82
N PRO A 106 -23.45 0.24 -10.13
CA PRO A 106 -22.93 -0.70 -9.14
C PRO A 106 -23.91 -0.94 -7.99
N PHE A 107 -24.76 0.04 -7.65
CA PHE A 107 -25.78 -0.09 -6.61
C PHE A 107 -27.05 -0.83 -7.06
N SER A 108 -27.14 -1.22 -8.33
CA SER A 108 -28.14 -2.18 -8.80
C SER A 108 -27.73 -3.65 -8.54
N TYR A 109 -26.50 -3.85 -8.05
CA TYR A 109 -25.88 -5.15 -7.79
C TYR A 109 -25.95 -6.10 -8.99
N PRO A 110 -25.36 -5.72 -10.14
CA PRO A 110 -25.37 -6.55 -11.32
C PRO A 110 -24.63 -7.88 -11.06
N LYS A 111 -25.08 -8.98 -11.65
CA LYS A 111 -24.60 -10.33 -11.31
C LYS A 111 -23.06 -10.48 -11.37
N TRP A 112 -22.39 -9.80 -12.29
CA TRP A 112 -20.95 -9.93 -12.50
C TRP A 112 -20.10 -9.39 -11.33
N ILE A 113 -20.64 -8.48 -10.50
CA ILE A 113 -19.91 -7.99 -9.32
C ILE A 113 -19.88 -8.99 -8.16
N LEU A 114 -20.73 -10.01 -8.18
CA LEU A 114 -20.82 -11.03 -7.13
C LEU A 114 -19.71 -12.09 -7.24
N GLY A 115 -18.96 -12.11 -8.35
CA GLY A 115 -17.91 -13.08 -8.59
C GLY A 115 -18.40 -14.53 -8.68
N GLU A 116 -17.48 -15.47 -8.49
CA GLU A 116 -17.76 -16.92 -8.57
C GLU A 116 -17.31 -17.61 -7.28
N ALA A 117 -18.22 -18.37 -6.66
CA ALA A 117 -17.89 -19.10 -5.45
C ALA A 117 -17.04 -20.35 -5.75
N PRO A 118 -16.09 -20.71 -4.85
CA PRO A 118 -15.39 -21.98 -4.95
C PRO A 118 -16.32 -23.17 -4.69
N ASP A 119 -15.96 -24.33 -5.25
CA ASP A 119 -16.56 -25.62 -4.91
C ASP A 119 -15.99 -26.19 -3.59
N ASP A 120 -16.45 -27.38 -3.20
CA ASP A 120 -16.02 -28.03 -1.95
C ASP A 120 -14.52 -28.39 -1.91
N THR A 121 -13.85 -28.40 -3.07
CA THR A 121 -12.39 -28.61 -3.17
C THR A 121 -11.61 -27.30 -3.06
N GLY A 122 -12.32 -26.17 -3.02
CA GLY A 122 -11.73 -24.84 -3.04
C GLY A 122 -11.44 -24.31 -4.44
N ARG A 123 -11.87 -24.99 -5.50
CA ARG A 123 -11.61 -24.58 -6.89
C ARG A 123 -12.72 -23.68 -7.41
N ILE A 124 -12.33 -22.62 -8.12
CA ILE A 124 -13.24 -21.83 -8.96
C ILE A 124 -13.03 -22.25 -10.42
N HIS A 125 -14.07 -22.73 -11.10
CA HIS A 125 -13.95 -23.35 -12.43
C HIS A 125 -14.01 -22.35 -13.59
N ASN A 126 -14.87 -21.33 -13.47
CA ASN A 126 -15.23 -20.43 -14.57
C ASN A 126 -14.63 -19.03 -14.43
N ALA A 127 -13.71 -18.84 -13.48
CA ALA A 127 -13.00 -17.59 -13.27
C ALA A 127 -11.54 -17.86 -12.93
N THR A 128 -10.66 -16.94 -13.31
CA THR A 128 -9.25 -16.88 -12.90
C THR A 128 -9.05 -15.64 -12.02
N PRO A 129 -9.39 -15.70 -10.73
CA PRO A 129 -9.38 -14.53 -9.84
C PRO A 129 -8.05 -14.27 -9.14
N CYS A 130 -7.04 -15.12 -9.38
CA CYS A 130 -5.75 -15.00 -8.74
C CYS A 130 -4.62 -14.75 -9.74
N ALA A 131 -3.68 -13.88 -9.37
CA ALA A 131 -2.41 -13.72 -10.03
C ALA A 131 -1.26 -13.95 -9.03
N VAL A 132 -0.42 -14.93 -9.32
CA VAL A 132 0.78 -15.22 -8.54
C VAL A 132 1.98 -14.55 -9.21
N ILE A 133 2.63 -13.64 -8.50
CA ILE A 133 3.81 -12.91 -8.98
C ILE A 133 5.02 -13.26 -8.11
N LEU A 134 6.03 -13.84 -8.72
CA LEU A 134 7.31 -14.17 -8.07
C LEU A 134 8.29 -13.01 -8.22
N VAL A 135 8.91 -12.62 -7.11
CA VAL A 135 9.92 -11.57 -7.06
C VAL A 135 11.18 -12.17 -6.44
N GLU A 136 12.19 -12.43 -7.27
CA GLU A 136 13.51 -12.87 -6.81
C GLU A 136 14.23 -11.70 -6.14
N LYS A 137 14.68 -11.88 -4.89
CA LYS A 137 15.43 -10.86 -4.14
C LYS A 137 16.93 -11.04 -4.28
N ASN A 138 17.37 -12.31 -4.25
CA ASN A 138 18.75 -12.75 -4.39
C ASN A 138 18.75 -14.26 -4.72
N GLU A 139 19.92 -14.90 -4.73
CA GLU A 139 20.06 -16.32 -5.05
C GLU A 139 19.28 -17.27 -4.13
N ALA A 140 18.99 -16.86 -2.89
CA ALA A 140 18.33 -17.68 -1.88
C ALA A 140 16.88 -17.23 -1.59
N ASP A 141 16.61 -15.92 -1.61
CA ASP A 141 15.34 -15.35 -1.16
C ASP A 141 14.40 -15.01 -2.33
N LEU A 142 13.13 -15.45 -2.22
CA LEU A 142 12.07 -15.20 -3.18
C LEU A 142 10.78 -14.79 -2.46
N ASP A 143 10.12 -13.73 -2.92
CA ASP A 143 8.77 -13.37 -2.47
C ASP A 143 7.75 -13.85 -3.50
N ALA A 144 6.78 -14.67 -3.07
CA ALA A 144 5.62 -15.01 -3.90
C ALA A 144 4.41 -14.23 -3.41
N PHE A 145 3.89 -13.35 -4.26
CA PHE A 145 2.66 -12.60 -4.02
C PHE A 145 1.49 -13.36 -4.61
N TYR A 146 0.43 -13.55 -3.84
CA TYR A 146 -0.83 -14.16 -4.26
C TYR A 146 -1.88 -13.06 -4.26
N PHE A 147 -2.08 -12.41 -5.41
CA PHE A 147 -3.08 -11.37 -5.56
C PHE A 147 -4.45 -11.99 -5.79
N TYR A 148 -5.45 -11.46 -5.11
CA TYR A 148 -6.86 -11.84 -5.16
C TYR A 148 -7.64 -10.67 -5.73
N PHE A 149 -8.45 -10.95 -6.76
CA PHE A 149 -9.26 -9.94 -7.40
C PHE A 149 -10.74 -10.14 -7.07
N TYR A 150 -11.40 -9.05 -6.70
CA TYR A 150 -12.85 -8.99 -6.50
C TYR A 150 -13.40 -7.87 -7.39
N SER A 151 -14.55 -8.07 -8.03
CA SER A 151 -15.13 -7.05 -8.90
C SER A 151 -15.80 -5.90 -8.13
N TYR A 152 -15.99 -6.06 -6.83
CA TYR A 152 -16.62 -5.06 -5.98
C TYR A 152 -16.16 -5.24 -4.55
N ASN A 153 -15.94 -4.12 -3.88
CA ASN A 153 -15.70 -4.01 -2.45
C ASN A 153 -16.90 -3.32 -1.81
N GLU A 154 -17.52 -3.97 -0.83
CA GLU A 154 -18.52 -3.33 0.03
C GLU A 154 -17.84 -2.87 1.31
N GLY A 155 -17.70 -1.56 1.48
CA GLY A 155 -17.04 -1.01 2.65
C GLY A 155 -17.88 -1.12 3.93
N PRO A 156 -17.38 -0.71 5.10
CA PRO A 156 -18.10 -0.89 6.36
C PRO A 156 -19.40 -0.08 6.45
N ASN A 157 -20.39 -0.62 7.16
CA ASN A 157 -21.56 0.14 7.61
C ASN A 157 -21.41 0.62 9.06
N ILE A 158 -22.41 1.35 9.57
CA ILE A 158 -22.36 1.94 10.92
C ILE A 158 -22.20 0.90 12.06
N THR A 159 -22.63 -0.34 11.86
CA THR A 159 -22.49 -1.42 12.86
C THR A 159 -21.05 -1.91 13.00
N GLN A 160 -20.20 -1.60 12.02
CA GLN A 160 -18.77 -1.91 11.97
C GLN A 160 -17.92 -0.76 12.53
N VAL A 161 -18.49 0.11 13.36
CA VAL A 161 -17.77 1.19 14.02
C VAL A 161 -17.84 1.01 15.53
N LEU A 162 -16.70 1.08 16.21
CA LEU A 162 -16.63 0.96 17.67
C LEU A 162 -17.29 2.12 18.40
N GLU A 163 -17.82 1.83 19.59
CA GLU A 163 -18.22 2.87 20.54
C GLU A 163 -16.97 3.68 20.97
N PRO A 164 -17.03 5.02 21.00
CA PRO A 164 -18.22 5.87 20.84
C PRO A 164 -18.36 6.51 19.45
N LEU A 165 -17.47 6.20 18.51
CA LEU A 165 -17.46 6.83 17.19
C LEU A 165 -18.66 6.43 16.34
N ASN A 166 -19.26 5.26 16.58
CA ASN A 166 -20.54 4.88 15.99
C ASN A 166 -21.65 5.91 16.20
N ARG A 167 -21.64 6.65 17.32
CA ARG A 167 -22.60 7.74 17.58
C ARG A 167 -22.32 9.02 16.80
N LEU A 168 -21.15 9.15 16.19
CA LEU A 168 -20.75 10.33 15.42
C LEU A 168 -21.04 10.18 13.92
N VAL A 169 -21.31 8.95 13.47
CA VAL A 169 -21.82 8.63 12.14
C VAL A 169 -23.33 8.87 12.15
N THR A 170 -23.74 10.14 12.01
CA THR A 170 -25.13 10.56 12.17
C THR A 170 -25.71 11.03 10.84
N SER A 171 -26.19 10.10 10.03
CA SER A 171 -27.20 10.38 9.01
C SER A 171 -28.31 9.32 9.07
N GLU A 172 -29.53 9.70 8.70
CA GLU A 172 -30.66 8.75 8.64
C GLU A 172 -30.34 7.57 7.71
N LYS A 173 -29.65 7.85 6.60
CA LYS A 173 -29.22 6.85 5.61
C LYS A 173 -28.10 5.94 6.12
N ALA A 174 -27.10 6.46 6.83
CA ALA A 174 -26.10 5.62 7.50
C ALA A 174 -26.73 4.71 8.56
N SER A 175 -27.73 5.22 9.28
CA SER A 175 -28.49 4.46 10.27
C SER A 175 -29.38 3.37 9.65
N ALA A 176 -29.66 3.45 8.34
CA ALA A 176 -30.42 2.47 7.58
C ALA A 176 -29.56 1.32 7.02
N GLY A 177 -28.31 1.14 7.51
CA GLY A 177 -27.41 0.08 7.08
C GLY A 177 -26.62 0.39 5.82
N MET A 178 -26.51 1.65 5.42
CA MET A 178 -25.69 2.05 4.28
C MET A 178 -24.19 1.79 4.54
N HIS A 179 -23.55 1.19 3.54
CA HIS A 179 -22.12 0.91 3.51
C HIS A 179 -21.35 2.10 2.91
N PHE A 180 -20.17 2.40 3.45
CA PHE A 180 -19.29 3.49 3.03
C PHE A 180 -17.92 2.97 2.62
N GLY A 181 -17.30 3.57 1.61
CA GLY A 181 -16.07 3.05 1.02
C GLY A 181 -16.31 1.99 -0.06
N ASN A 182 -17.50 1.93 -0.64
CA ASN A 182 -17.77 0.97 -1.71
C ASN A 182 -17.02 1.36 -2.97
N HIS A 183 -16.49 0.40 -3.71
CA HIS A 183 -15.89 0.68 -5.01
C HIS A 183 -15.96 -0.54 -5.92
N VAL A 184 -16.00 -0.27 -7.23
CA VAL A 184 -15.82 -1.30 -8.25
C VAL A 184 -14.35 -1.67 -8.31
N GLY A 185 -14.11 -2.97 -8.43
CA GLY A 185 -12.82 -3.65 -8.44
C GLY A 185 -12.06 -3.53 -7.13
N ASP A 186 -11.33 -4.59 -6.78
CA ASP A 186 -10.56 -4.64 -5.55
C ASP A 186 -9.40 -5.64 -5.65
N TRP A 187 -8.27 -5.26 -5.04
CA TRP A 187 -7.01 -6.00 -5.10
C TRP A 187 -6.45 -6.23 -3.70
N GLU A 188 -6.65 -7.45 -3.23
CA GLU A 188 -6.12 -7.97 -1.98
C GLU A 188 -4.97 -8.95 -2.24
N HIS A 189 -4.13 -9.24 -1.24
CA HIS A 189 -3.07 -10.22 -1.40
C HIS A 189 -2.48 -10.76 -0.10
N ASN A 190 -1.93 -11.95 -0.21
CA ASN A 190 -0.88 -12.41 0.69
C ASN A 190 0.48 -12.38 -0.01
N MET A 191 1.57 -12.37 0.77
CA MET A 191 2.90 -12.66 0.25
C MET A 191 3.59 -13.66 1.16
N VAL A 192 4.18 -14.69 0.58
CA VAL A 192 5.02 -15.65 1.32
C VAL A 192 6.47 -15.44 0.89
N ARG A 193 7.35 -15.23 1.87
CA ARG A 193 8.78 -15.16 1.65
C ARG A 193 9.41 -16.53 1.82
N PHE A 194 10.19 -16.94 0.84
CA PHE A 194 10.95 -18.17 0.82
C PHE A 194 12.45 -17.88 0.95
N ARG A 195 13.16 -18.80 1.59
CA ARG A 195 14.62 -18.93 1.57
C ARG A 195 14.97 -20.36 1.20
N ASP A 196 15.72 -20.54 0.13
CA ASP A 196 16.10 -21.86 -0.40
C ASP A 196 14.88 -22.79 -0.59
N GLY A 197 13.77 -22.21 -1.09
CA GLY A 197 12.50 -22.92 -1.31
C GLY A 197 11.70 -23.25 -0.04
N LYS A 198 12.14 -22.81 1.15
CA LYS A 198 11.40 -22.98 2.41
C LYS A 198 10.76 -21.67 2.85
N PRO A 199 9.48 -21.66 3.24
CA PRO A 199 8.83 -20.44 3.69
C PRO A 199 9.39 -19.99 5.04
N ILE A 200 9.68 -18.70 5.17
CA ILE A 200 10.22 -18.07 6.39
C ILE A 200 9.32 -16.98 6.96
N GLY A 201 8.35 -16.49 6.18
CA GLY A 201 7.38 -15.52 6.67
C GLY A 201 6.22 -15.31 5.70
N ILE A 202 5.15 -14.71 6.20
CA ILE A 202 3.94 -14.40 5.44
C ILE A 202 3.43 -13.00 5.78
N TYR A 203 2.89 -12.31 4.77
CA TYR A 203 2.20 -11.03 4.89
C TYR A 203 0.72 -11.20 4.55
N TYR A 204 -0.13 -10.50 5.29
CA TYR A 204 -1.58 -10.42 5.11
C TYR A 204 -1.97 -8.97 4.82
N SER A 205 -2.49 -8.67 3.62
CA SER A 205 -2.95 -7.32 3.29
C SER A 205 -4.23 -6.97 4.04
N GLN A 206 -4.29 -5.74 4.54
CA GLN A 206 -5.44 -5.20 5.25
C GLN A 206 -5.63 -3.76 4.79
N HIS A 207 -6.59 -3.54 3.89
CA HIS A 207 -6.91 -2.23 3.33
C HIS A 207 -5.66 -1.59 2.67
N VAL A 208 -5.21 -0.44 3.20
CA VAL A 208 -4.04 0.32 2.73
C VAL A 208 -2.69 -0.20 3.26
N ASP A 209 -2.70 -1.14 4.21
CA ASP A 209 -1.51 -1.66 4.89
C ASP A 209 -1.61 -3.19 5.09
N GLY A 210 -1.05 -3.73 6.16
CA GLY A 210 -1.18 -5.14 6.53
C GLY A 210 -0.19 -5.57 7.59
N GLU A 211 -0.19 -6.86 7.88
CA GLU A 211 0.60 -7.45 8.96
C GLU A 211 1.50 -8.56 8.44
N GLY A 212 2.72 -8.63 8.96
CA GLY A 212 3.70 -9.65 8.64
C GLY A 212 3.99 -10.54 9.83
N TYR A 213 4.10 -11.83 9.59
CA TYR A 213 4.33 -12.87 10.59
C TYR A 213 5.50 -13.76 10.17
N ASP A 214 6.31 -14.18 11.13
CA ASP A 214 7.25 -15.28 10.92
C ASP A 214 6.46 -16.55 10.58
N TRP A 215 7.04 -17.43 9.75
CA TRP A 215 6.29 -18.59 9.27
C TRP A 215 5.75 -19.49 10.38
N ASN A 216 6.49 -19.62 11.48
CA ASN A 216 6.12 -20.44 12.63
C ASN A 216 5.46 -19.64 13.77
N ASP A 217 5.01 -18.41 13.51
CA ASP A 217 4.27 -17.62 14.49
C ASP A 217 2.99 -18.35 14.92
N ALA A 218 2.66 -18.26 16.21
CA ALA A 218 1.51 -18.93 16.80
C ALA A 218 0.16 -18.42 16.26
N ALA A 219 0.11 -17.19 15.73
CA ALA A 219 -1.08 -16.64 15.10
C ALA A 219 -1.34 -17.26 13.72
N VAL A 220 -0.32 -17.79 13.03
CA VAL A 220 -0.42 -18.33 11.67
C VAL A 220 -0.83 -19.79 11.71
N SER A 221 -2.15 -20.02 11.70
CA SER A 221 -2.74 -21.35 11.55
C SER A 221 -2.44 -21.95 10.17
N LYS A 222 -2.30 -23.28 10.09
CA LYS A 222 -1.99 -23.99 8.85
C LYS A 222 -2.84 -25.25 8.71
N ALA A 223 -3.20 -25.59 7.48
CA ALA A 223 -3.73 -26.91 7.13
C ALA A 223 -2.67 -27.68 6.35
N GLY A 224 -2.07 -28.68 7.00
CA GLY A 224 -0.78 -29.21 6.54
C GLY A 224 0.25 -28.09 6.57
N ASP A 225 0.95 -27.90 5.45
CA ASP A 225 1.96 -26.85 5.31
C ASP A 225 1.42 -25.51 4.78
N ARG A 226 0.11 -25.41 4.50
CA ARG A 226 -0.49 -24.24 3.87
C ARG A 226 -1.11 -23.29 4.89
N PRO A 227 -0.74 -21.99 4.91
CA PRO A 227 -1.27 -21.03 5.87
C PRO A 227 -2.74 -20.74 5.59
N ILE A 228 -3.50 -20.58 6.67
CA ILE A 228 -4.90 -20.20 6.62
C ILE A 228 -5.00 -18.67 6.64
N VAL A 229 -5.93 -18.16 5.84
CA VAL A 229 -6.28 -16.75 5.72
C VAL A 229 -7.77 -16.63 5.92
N TYR A 230 -8.19 -15.62 6.67
CA TYR A 230 -9.60 -15.26 6.86
C TYR A 230 -9.84 -13.93 6.15
N SER A 231 -10.62 -13.96 5.06
CA SER A 231 -10.99 -12.76 4.30
C SER A 231 -12.22 -12.12 4.94
N ALA A 232 -12.13 -10.82 5.20
CA ALA A 232 -13.19 -10.04 5.81
C ALA A 232 -14.38 -9.86 4.87
N ARG A 233 -15.59 -9.82 5.45
CA ARG A 233 -16.82 -9.56 4.71
C ARG A 233 -16.79 -8.19 4.02
N GLY A 234 -16.97 -8.18 2.70
CA GLY A 234 -17.15 -6.99 1.87
C GLY A 234 -15.85 -6.22 1.59
N SER A 235 -15.00 -6.05 2.60
CA SER A 235 -13.70 -5.37 2.47
C SER A 235 -12.58 -6.27 1.97
N HIS A 236 -12.78 -7.59 2.06
CA HIS A 236 -11.84 -8.66 1.68
C HIS A 236 -10.46 -8.63 2.35
N ALA A 237 -10.24 -7.72 3.32
CA ALA A 237 -9.02 -7.64 4.10
C ALA A 237 -8.66 -9.00 4.72
N ASN A 238 -7.38 -9.33 4.71
CA ASN A 238 -6.87 -10.66 5.03
C ASN A 238 -6.31 -10.70 6.45
N TYR A 239 -6.73 -11.71 7.22
CA TYR A 239 -6.34 -11.88 8.61
C TYR A 239 -5.84 -13.29 8.90
N ALA A 240 -4.90 -13.41 9.83
CA ALA A 240 -4.36 -14.69 10.30
C ALA A 240 -5.34 -15.44 11.22
N THR A 241 -6.26 -14.72 11.86
CA THR A 241 -7.24 -15.25 12.81
C THR A 241 -8.66 -14.80 12.46
N PRO A 242 -9.69 -15.62 12.74
CA PRO A 242 -11.08 -15.22 12.57
C PRO A 242 -11.50 -14.24 13.68
N GLY A 243 -12.68 -13.64 13.52
CA GLY A 243 -13.32 -12.81 14.53
C GLY A 243 -13.62 -11.40 14.03
N ALA A 244 -13.41 -10.43 14.91
CA ALA A 244 -13.76 -9.03 14.67
C ALA A 244 -12.52 -8.12 14.78
N PRO A 245 -11.52 -8.25 13.88
CA PRO A 245 -10.31 -7.43 13.93
C PRO A 245 -10.67 -5.94 13.80
N VAL A 246 -9.96 -5.12 14.58
CA VAL A 246 -10.15 -3.67 14.59
C VAL A 246 -9.04 -3.02 13.78
N HIS A 247 -9.40 -2.25 12.76
CA HIS A 247 -8.47 -1.49 11.93
C HIS A 247 -8.76 0.01 12.01
N ASN A 248 -7.78 0.83 11.63
CA ASN A 248 -7.86 2.30 11.69
C ASN A 248 -8.40 2.83 13.03
N ALA A 249 -8.04 2.14 14.13
CA ALA A 249 -8.40 2.38 15.52
C ALA A 249 -9.89 2.24 15.91
N ALA A 250 -10.82 2.10 14.96
CA ALA A 250 -12.25 2.12 15.27
C ALA A 250 -13.16 1.34 14.33
N LEU A 251 -12.67 0.91 13.17
CA LEU A 251 -13.44 0.16 12.20
C LEU A 251 -13.26 -1.34 12.47
N ILE A 252 -14.33 -2.10 12.26
CA ILE A 252 -14.40 -3.52 12.56
C ILE A 252 -14.63 -4.27 11.25
N ASP A 253 -13.71 -5.16 10.94
CA ASP A 253 -13.95 -6.19 9.94
C ASP A 253 -14.50 -7.44 10.63
N TYR A 254 -15.22 -8.28 9.88
CA TYR A 254 -15.72 -9.56 10.36
C TYR A 254 -15.21 -10.68 9.46
N CYS A 255 -14.58 -11.68 10.07
CA CYS A 255 -13.99 -12.80 9.36
C CYS A 255 -14.40 -14.12 10.05
N ASP A 256 -14.83 -15.11 9.28
CA ASP A 256 -15.23 -16.42 9.78
C ASP A 256 -14.90 -17.55 8.78
N GLU A 257 -15.31 -18.78 9.10
CA GLU A 257 -15.08 -19.98 8.29
C GLU A 257 -16.27 -20.27 7.37
N GLY A 258 -16.42 -19.46 6.32
CA GLY A 258 -17.41 -19.69 5.28
C GLY A 258 -16.95 -20.71 4.24
N LYS A 259 -16.79 -20.27 2.98
CA LYS A 259 -16.33 -21.14 1.90
C LYS A 259 -14.81 -21.15 1.82
N ARG A 260 -14.22 -22.33 1.73
CA ARG A 260 -12.78 -22.46 1.51
C ARG A 260 -12.45 -22.23 0.06
N TRP A 261 -11.46 -21.40 -0.21
CA TRP A 261 -10.93 -21.13 -1.53
C TRP A 261 -9.44 -21.47 -1.57
N ASP A 262 -9.03 -22.13 -2.64
CA ASP A 262 -7.64 -22.38 -2.99
C ASP A 262 -7.26 -21.50 -4.20
N PRO A 263 -6.59 -20.35 -3.98
CA PRO A 263 -6.30 -19.40 -5.04
C PRO A 263 -5.47 -19.98 -6.19
N VAL A 264 -4.56 -20.90 -5.89
CA VAL A 264 -3.64 -21.41 -6.90
C VAL A 264 -4.28 -22.45 -7.82
N LEU A 265 -5.47 -22.99 -7.51
CA LEU A 265 -6.17 -23.90 -8.43
C LEU A 265 -6.71 -23.21 -9.69
N SER A 266 -6.86 -21.88 -9.66
CA SER A 266 -7.23 -21.06 -10.82
C SER A 266 -6.50 -19.71 -10.76
N ALA A 267 -5.23 -19.72 -11.17
CA ALA A 267 -4.36 -18.55 -11.12
C ALA A 267 -3.53 -18.38 -12.39
N TYR A 268 -3.17 -17.13 -12.66
CA TYR A 268 -2.07 -16.79 -13.55
C TYR A 268 -0.73 -16.81 -12.78
N PHE A 269 0.35 -17.26 -13.42
CA PHE A 269 1.68 -17.30 -12.80
C PHE A 269 2.67 -16.45 -13.59
N TYR A 270 3.40 -15.61 -12.87
CA TYR A 270 4.38 -14.69 -13.44
C TYR A 270 5.63 -14.59 -12.57
N LYS A 271 6.75 -14.24 -13.21
CA LYS A 271 7.94 -13.69 -12.58
C LYS A 271 8.00 -12.20 -12.89
N LEU A 272 8.31 -11.36 -11.91
CA LEU A 272 8.61 -9.96 -12.14
C LEU A 272 10.06 -9.83 -12.64
N ASP A 273 10.24 -9.23 -13.81
CA ASP A 273 11.52 -8.65 -14.19
C ASP A 273 11.69 -7.34 -13.40
N THR A 274 12.65 -7.29 -12.48
CA THR A 274 12.85 -6.14 -11.60
C THR A 274 13.50 -4.94 -12.29
N ASP A 275 14.21 -5.17 -13.40
CA ASP A 275 14.92 -4.10 -14.13
C ASP A 275 13.94 -3.31 -15.00
N THR A 276 13.05 -4.02 -15.69
CA THR A 276 12.02 -3.39 -16.54
C THR A 276 10.69 -3.18 -15.80
N PHE A 277 10.51 -3.81 -14.64
CA PHE A 277 9.26 -3.84 -13.88
C PHE A 277 8.08 -4.32 -14.74
N THR A 278 8.29 -5.43 -15.45
CA THR A 278 7.31 -6.11 -16.32
C THR A 278 7.16 -7.57 -15.92
N LEU A 279 6.08 -8.22 -16.35
CA LEU A 279 5.82 -9.63 -16.03
C LEU A 279 6.34 -10.55 -17.12
N ILE A 280 6.99 -11.63 -16.70
CA ILE A 280 7.36 -12.78 -17.52
C ILE A 280 6.40 -13.93 -17.18
N PRO A 281 5.59 -14.43 -18.14
CA PRO A 281 4.70 -15.55 -17.90
C PRO A 281 5.45 -16.82 -17.49
N LEU A 282 4.91 -17.52 -16.49
CA LEU A 282 5.41 -18.82 -16.05
C LEU A 282 4.41 -19.92 -16.37
N THR A 283 4.95 -21.11 -16.63
CA THR A 283 4.18 -22.34 -16.66
C THR A 283 3.74 -22.69 -15.24
N PRO A 284 2.45 -23.03 -15.02
CA PRO A 284 1.97 -23.42 -13.70
C PRO A 284 2.72 -24.64 -13.11
N PRO A 285 2.73 -24.79 -11.76
CA PRO A 285 3.23 -25.98 -11.07
C PRO A 285 2.59 -27.28 -11.56
N LYS A 286 3.24 -28.44 -11.34
CA LYS A 286 2.87 -29.73 -11.98
C LYS A 286 1.43 -30.22 -11.75
N GLN A 287 0.71 -29.64 -10.80
CA GLN A 287 -0.61 -30.08 -10.34
C GLN A 287 -1.79 -29.22 -10.83
N GLN A 288 -1.57 -28.28 -11.76
CA GLN A 288 -2.62 -27.34 -12.19
C GLN A 288 -2.93 -27.46 -13.69
N SER A 289 -4.22 -27.54 -14.02
CA SER A 289 -4.71 -27.51 -15.41
C SER A 289 -4.46 -26.13 -16.01
N PRO A 290 -3.72 -25.99 -17.11
CA PRO A 290 -3.23 -24.70 -17.58
C PRO A 290 -4.33 -23.87 -18.25
N ARG A 291 -4.59 -22.65 -17.75
CA ARG A 291 -4.88 -21.51 -18.63
C ARG A 291 -3.53 -20.87 -18.96
N SER A 292 -3.18 -20.82 -20.25
CA SER A 292 -1.92 -20.24 -20.68
C SER A 292 -1.88 -18.74 -20.35
N SER A 293 -0.93 -18.32 -19.52
CA SER A 293 -0.60 -16.91 -19.26
C SER A 293 0.21 -16.27 -20.41
N SER A 294 0.50 -17.04 -21.47
CA SER A 294 1.65 -16.79 -22.36
C SER A 294 1.71 -15.41 -23.02
N ASN A 295 0.59 -14.70 -23.14
CA ASN A 295 0.53 -13.34 -23.73
C ASN A 295 -0.21 -12.31 -22.87
N GLN A 296 -0.59 -12.61 -21.62
CA GLN A 296 -1.43 -11.74 -20.79
C GLN A 296 -0.61 -11.08 -19.69
N THR A 297 0.24 -10.11 -20.03
CA THR A 297 1.10 -9.41 -19.05
C THR A 297 0.76 -7.93 -18.92
N SER A 298 0.14 -7.34 -19.95
CA SER A 298 -0.12 -5.91 -20.05
C SER A 298 -1.06 -5.38 -18.95
N TRP A 299 -1.92 -6.23 -18.38
CA TRP A 299 -2.75 -5.87 -17.23
C TRP A 299 -1.96 -5.37 -16.02
N PHE A 300 -0.72 -5.83 -15.83
CA PHE A 300 0.15 -5.37 -14.74
C PHE A 300 0.82 -4.02 -15.04
N GLU A 301 0.92 -3.65 -16.31
CA GLU A 301 1.47 -2.37 -16.73
C GLU A 301 0.43 -1.25 -16.60
N TYR A 302 -0.86 -1.57 -16.65
CA TYR A 302 -1.94 -0.61 -16.49
C TYR A 302 -1.85 0.13 -15.15
N LYS A 303 -1.73 1.46 -15.23
CA LYS A 303 -1.54 2.34 -14.07
C LYS A 303 -2.85 2.90 -13.53
N GLY A 304 -3.90 2.89 -14.33
CA GLY A 304 -5.20 3.45 -13.97
C GLY A 304 -5.96 2.70 -12.88
N HIS A 305 -7.21 3.10 -12.69
CA HIS A 305 -8.10 2.58 -11.67
C HIS A 305 -8.92 1.39 -12.19
N TRP A 306 -8.89 0.29 -11.44
CA TRP A 306 -9.71 -0.90 -11.68
C TRP A 306 -11.14 -0.68 -11.18
N GLY A 307 -11.81 0.34 -11.70
CA GLY A 307 -13.16 0.70 -11.31
C GLY A 307 -13.47 2.17 -11.58
N ASP A 308 -14.69 2.55 -11.25
CA ASP A 308 -15.19 3.92 -11.32
C ASP A 308 -14.37 4.91 -10.48
N PHE A 309 -14.35 6.17 -10.92
CA PHE A 309 -13.99 7.27 -10.02
C PHE A 309 -15.12 7.54 -9.02
N GLN A 310 -14.75 8.08 -7.85
CA GLN A 310 -15.69 8.57 -6.85
C GLN A 310 -16.81 9.39 -7.49
N PHE A 311 -18.07 9.09 -7.14
CA PHE A 311 -19.21 9.85 -7.64
C PHE A 311 -19.20 11.30 -7.12
N PRO A 312 -19.60 12.28 -7.95
CA PRO A 312 -19.77 13.66 -7.51
C PRO A 312 -20.73 13.79 -6.32
N GLN A 313 -20.53 14.79 -5.47
CA GLN A 313 -21.44 15.05 -4.32
C GLN A 313 -22.88 15.34 -4.74
N SER A 314 -23.10 15.76 -6.00
CA SER A 314 -24.43 15.97 -6.56
C SER A 314 -25.12 14.68 -7.01
N ASP A 315 -24.41 13.55 -7.09
CA ASP A 315 -25.01 12.26 -7.47
C ASP A 315 -25.94 11.79 -6.34
N PRO A 316 -27.22 11.45 -6.62
CA PRO A 316 -28.17 11.05 -5.59
C PRO A 316 -27.80 9.76 -4.85
N ARG A 317 -26.92 8.94 -5.44
CA ARG A 317 -26.41 7.71 -4.84
C ARG A 317 -25.26 7.99 -3.88
N GLN A 318 -24.57 9.13 -4.00
CA GLN A 318 -23.43 9.50 -3.17
C GLN A 318 -23.88 10.05 -1.82
N GLU A 319 -23.11 9.71 -0.78
CA GLU A 319 -23.24 10.28 0.54
C GLU A 319 -21.86 10.43 1.16
N THR A 320 -21.67 11.43 2.03
CA THR A 320 -20.39 11.68 2.70
C THR A 320 -20.62 11.81 4.19
N ILE A 321 -19.83 11.09 5.00
CA ILE A 321 -19.89 11.24 6.45
C ILE A 321 -19.23 12.57 6.83
N PRO A 322 -19.98 13.60 7.30
CA PRO A 322 -19.46 14.98 7.33
C PRO A 322 -18.23 15.19 8.22
N ARG A 323 -18.07 14.40 9.29
CA ARG A 323 -16.94 14.52 10.22
C ARG A 323 -15.69 13.77 9.80
N PHE A 324 -15.84 12.73 8.98
CA PHE A 324 -14.76 11.83 8.61
C PHE A 324 -14.39 11.96 7.12
N GLY A 325 -15.24 12.58 6.31
CA GLY A 325 -15.01 12.77 4.88
C GLY A 325 -15.10 11.48 4.06
N VAL A 326 -15.52 10.37 4.67
CA VAL A 326 -15.65 9.07 4.00
C VAL A 326 -16.86 9.10 3.08
N HIS A 327 -16.68 8.74 1.81
CA HIS A 327 -17.74 8.71 0.82
C HIS A 327 -18.41 7.33 0.78
N ARG A 328 -19.67 7.31 0.32
CA ARG A 328 -20.40 6.06 0.13
C ARG A 328 -19.76 5.24 -0.98
N PHE A 329 -19.47 5.90 -2.10
CA PHE A 329 -18.81 5.31 -3.25
C PHE A 329 -17.48 6.02 -3.47
N GLU A 330 -16.38 5.28 -3.44
CA GLU A 330 -15.00 5.75 -3.56
C GLU A 330 -14.43 5.36 -4.94
N THR A 331 -13.29 5.96 -5.29
CA THR A 331 -12.55 5.60 -6.50
C THR A 331 -11.99 4.17 -6.38
N GLY A 332 -12.17 3.35 -7.42
CA GLY A 332 -11.59 2.00 -7.50
C GLY A 332 -10.05 2.02 -7.37
N PRO A 333 -9.43 0.93 -6.89
CA PRO A 333 -8.00 0.94 -6.62
C PRO A 333 -7.17 0.84 -7.90
N ASN A 334 -5.91 1.26 -7.83
CA ASN A 334 -4.93 0.88 -8.85
C ASN A 334 -4.54 -0.60 -8.71
N GLY A 335 -3.84 -1.13 -9.71
CA GLY A 335 -3.48 -2.55 -9.78
C GLY A 335 -2.32 -2.99 -8.85
N PRO A 336 -1.96 -4.28 -8.89
CA PRO A 336 -0.88 -4.89 -8.11
C PRO A 336 0.47 -4.20 -8.23
N ARG A 337 0.76 -3.51 -9.34
CA ARG A 337 1.98 -2.73 -9.57
C ARG A 337 2.30 -1.77 -8.41
N PHE A 338 1.28 -1.25 -7.74
CA PHE A 338 1.38 -0.26 -6.67
C PHE A 338 1.50 -0.87 -5.27
N LYS A 339 1.55 -2.20 -5.15
CA LYS A 339 1.53 -2.93 -3.86
C LYS A 339 2.95 -3.25 -3.33
N HIS A 340 3.93 -2.38 -3.59
CA HIS A 340 5.29 -2.42 -3.02
C HIS A 340 6.04 -3.75 -3.22
N LEU A 341 6.02 -4.31 -4.43
CA LEU A 341 6.60 -5.64 -4.73
C LEU A 341 8.10 -5.77 -4.39
N LEU A 342 8.84 -4.66 -4.42
CA LEU A 342 10.28 -4.63 -4.12
C LEU A 342 10.61 -4.36 -2.64
N ARG A 343 9.64 -4.43 -1.72
CA ARG A 343 9.84 -4.25 -0.27
C ARG A 343 10.99 -5.12 0.28
N LYS A 344 11.75 -4.60 1.25
CA LYS A 344 12.86 -5.32 1.90
C LYS A 344 12.37 -6.32 2.94
N GLY A 345 11.35 -5.94 3.72
CA GLY A 345 10.75 -6.78 4.76
C GLY A 345 9.53 -7.58 4.26
N LEU A 346 8.86 -8.26 5.20
CA LEU A 346 7.52 -8.81 4.97
C LEU A 346 6.48 -7.68 4.82
N VAL A 347 6.61 -6.64 5.66
CA VAL A 347 5.78 -5.44 5.62
C VAL A 347 6.41 -4.36 4.73
N ARG A 348 5.68 -3.28 4.49
CA ARG A 348 6.15 -2.13 3.70
C ARG A 348 7.36 -1.47 4.37
N ASP A 349 8.30 -1.00 3.55
CA ASP A 349 9.54 -0.37 4.05
C ASP A 349 9.28 0.99 4.74
N GLN A 350 8.23 1.69 4.31
CA GLN A 350 7.80 2.94 4.91
C GLN A 350 6.44 2.74 5.56
N ALA A 351 6.36 3.10 6.83
CA ALA A 351 5.10 3.13 7.56
C ALA A 351 4.11 4.09 6.87
N ARG A 352 2.84 3.72 6.88
CA ARG A 352 1.76 4.57 6.37
C ARG A 352 1.76 5.91 7.11
N ARG A 353 1.63 7.01 6.35
CA ARG A 353 1.37 8.32 6.93
C ARG A 353 -0.10 8.40 7.34
N LEU A 354 -0.35 8.61 8.62
CA LEU A 354 -1.69 8.85 9.14
C LEU A 354 -2.09 10.31 8.87
N SER A 355 -3.34 10.52 8.47
CA SER A 355 -3.94 11.86 8.49
C SER A 355 -4.08 12.37 9.92
N TRP A 356 -4.19 13.69 10.08
CA TRP A 356 -4.46 14.30 11.39
C TRP A 356 -5.74 13.75 12.04
N THR A 357 -6.76 13.45 11.23
CA THR A 357 -8.03 12.87 11.69
C THR A 357 -7.82 11.46 12.23
N GLU A 358 -7.13 10.59 11.49
CA GLU A 358 -6.85 9.22 11.93
C GLU A 358 -5.97 9.20 13.19
N TRP A 359 -4.96 10.07 13.25
CA TRP A 359 -4.12 10.21 14.43
C TRP A 359 -4.92 10.65 15.66
N ALA A 360 -5.80 11.65 15.50
CA ALA A 360 -6.65 12.15 16.58
C ALA A 360 -7.66 11.07 17.05
N VAL A 361 -8.25 10.32 16.11
CA VAL A 361 -9.10 9.17 16.40
C VAL A 361 -8.33 8.11 17.18
N GLY A 362 -7.10 7.78 16.77
CA GLY A 362 -6.25 6.82 17.47
C GLY A 362 -6.00 7.21 18.92
N ILE A 363 -5.63 8.47 19.18
CA ILE A 363 -5.46 8.97 20.56
C ILE A 363 -6.76 8.89 21.34
N TYR A 364 -7.86 9.36 20.75
CA TYR A 364 -9.14 9.38 21.41
C TYR A 364 -9.61 7.96 21.79
N MET A 365 -9.50 7.01 20.87
CA MET A 365 -9.88 5.61 21.11
C MET A 365 -8.98 4.93 22.13
N ALA A 366 -7.67 5.21 22.14
CA ALA A 366 -6.75 4.67 23.14
C ALA A 366 -7.07 5.15 24.57
N TRP A 367 -7.50 6.40 24.72
CA TRP A 367 -7.83 6.99 26.02
C TRP A 367 -9.28 6.72 26.44
N TYR A 368 -10.15 6.34 25.51
CA TYR A 368 -11.57 6.20 25.77
C TYR A 368 -11.89 5.20 26.89
N PRO A 369 -11.40 3.94 26.85
CA PRO A 369 -11.72 2.94 27.86
C PRO A 369 -11.31 3.33 29.29
N CYS A 370 -10.13 3.95 29.45
CA CYS A 370 -9.59 4.27 30.77
C CYS A 370 -10.14 5.58 31.34
N CYS A 371 -10.27 6.59 30.49
CA CYS A 371 -10.14 7.97 30.92
C CYS A 371 -11.28 8.87 30.41
N ILE A 372 -12.00 8.46 29.38
CA ILE A 372 -13.07 9.26 28.75
C ILE A 372 -14.45 8.57 28.84
N ARG A 373 -14.51 7.28 29.19
CA ARG A 373 -15.79 6.56 29.35
C ARG A 373 -16.52 6.96 30.65
N GLY A 374 -17.79 7.35 30.52
CA GLY A 374 -18.69 7.62 31.66
C GLY A 374 -18.27 8.83 32.50
N TRP A 375 -18.30 8.70 33.84
CA TRP A 375 -17.96 9.79 34.76
C TRP A 375 -16.45 10.12 34.74
N ARG A 376 -15.61 9.18 34.31
CA ARG A 376 -14.14 9.38 34.24
C ARG A 376 -13.74 10.55 33.34
N LYS A 377 -14.56 10.90 32.34
CA LYS A 377 -14.34 12.08 31.50
C LYS A 377 -14.24 13.37 32.31
N TRP A 378 -15.10 13.54 33.32
CA TRP A 378 -15.14 14.76 34.12
C TRP A 378 -13.94 14.85 35.08
N ILE A 379 -13.47 13.70 35.56
CA ILE A 379 -12.25 13.60 36.35
C ILE A 379 -11.04 13.97 35.49
N SER A 380 -10.92 13.37 34.30
CA SER A 380 -9.83 13.65 33.36
C SER A 380 -9.80 15.11 32.91
N VAL A 381 -10.96 15.71 32.61
CA VAL A 381 -11.06 17.14 32.29
C VAL A 381 -10.61 18.01 33.47
N GLY A 382 -11.04 17.68 34.68
CA GLY A 382 -10.58 18.39 35.89
C GLY A 382 -9.06 18.34 36.08
N VAL A 383 -8.45 17.17 35.86
CA VAL A 383 -6.99 17.00 35.94
C VAL A 383 -6.28 17.82 34.86
N ILE A 384 -6.75 17.80 33.61
CA ILE A 384 -6.16 18.56 32.51
C ILE A 384 -6.25 20.07 32.78
N ILE A 385 -7.41 20.57 33.22
CA ILE A 385 -7.59 21.98 33.57
C ILE A 385 -6.63 22.37 34.70
N THR A 386 -6.51 21.54 35.73
CA THR A 386 -5.61 21.79 36.87
C THR A 386 -4.15 21.81 36.43
N ALA A 387 -3.73 20.87 35.58
CA ALA A 387 -2.38 20.83 35.03
C ALA A 387 -2.08 22.06 34.16
N PHE A 388 -3.01 22.43 33.28
CA PHE A 388 -2.85 23.61 32.42
C PHE A 388 -2.78 24.91 33.23
N ALA A 389 -3.66 25.06 34.22
CA ALA A 389 -3.59 26.17 35.17
C ALA A 389 -2.26 26.19 35.92
N GLY A 390 -1.74 25.03 36.35
CA GLY A 390 -0.43 24.89 36.97
C GLY A 390 0.73 25.34 36.06
N VAL A 391 0.71 24.96 34.78
CA VAL A 391 1.69 25.41 33.78
C VAL A 391 1.62 26.91 33.58
N VAL A 392 0.42 27.48 33.39
CA VAL A 392 0.22 28.92 33.22
C VAL A 392 0.73 29.68 34.44
N VAL A 393 0.39 29.23 35.66
CA VAL A 393 0.91 29.81 36.90
C VAL A 393 2.42 29.69 36.98
N GLY A 394 2.99 28.54 36.62
CA GLY A 394 4.44 28.34 36.55
C GLY A 394 5.14 29.32 35.60
N ILE A 395 4.58 29.54 34.42
CA ILE A 395 5.08 30.53 33.44
C ILE A 395 4.99 31.94 34.03
N ILE A 396 3.86 32.32 34.63
CA ILE A 396 3.67 33.64 35.25
C ILE A 396 4.70 33.85 36.37
N LEU A 397 4.89 32.86 37.24
CA LEU A 397 5.86 32.92 38.34
C LEU A 397 7.30 32.96 37.81
N GLY A 398 7.62 32.21 36.75
CA GLY A 398 8.92 32.25 36.08
C GLY A 398 9.23 33.63 35.48
N VAL A 399 8.28 34.21 34.73
CA VAL A 399 8.40 35.56 34.17
C VAL A 399 8.53 36.62 35.27
N ARG A 400 7.75 36.50 36.35
CA ARG A 400 7.86 37.40 37.52
C ARG A 400 9.22 37.27 38.22
N ARG A 401 9.79 36.07 38.29
CA ARG A 401 11.11 35.82 38.88
C ARG A 401 12.24 36.41 38.01
N LEU A 402 12.10 36.35 36.70
CA LEU A 402 13.04 36.96 35.74
C LEU A 402 12.93 38.49 35.69
N ARG A 403 11.77 39.07 36.01
CA ARG A 403 11.54 40.53 36.05
C ARG A 403 11.88 41.19 37.39
N ARG A 404 12.34 40.46 38.41
CA ARG A 404 12.82 41.10 39.64
C ARG A 404 14.17 41.79 39.35
N PRO A 405 14.32 43.10 39.55
CA PRO A 405 15.59 43.77 39.33
C PRO A 405 16.61 43.27 40.36
N LYS A 406 17.80 42.87 39.90
CA LYS A 406 18.97 42.73 40.79
C LYS A 406 19.22 44.10 41.42
N THR A 407 18.84 44.27 42.68
CA THR A 407 19.26 45.44 43.46
C THR A 407 20.30 44.99 44.46
N VAL A 408 21.50 45.56 44.33
CA VAL A 408 22.23 46.35 45.34
C VAL A 408 23.72 46.27 45.02
N TYR A 409 24.35 47.42 44.73
CA TYR A 409 25.73 47.67 45.12
C TYR A 409 25.80 49.02 45.84
N THR A 410 26.60 49.01 46.89
CA THR A 410 26.67 49.93 48.02
C THR A 410 27.48 51.20 47.71
N LYS A 411 27.08 52.27 48.38
CA LYS A 411 27.63 53.64 48.48
C LYS A 411 29.16 53.69 48.67
N LEU A 412 29.85 54.62 47.98
CA LEU A 412 31.09 55.26 48.44
C LEU A 412 30.96 56.78 48.26
N GLN A 413 31.38 57.51 49.30
CA GLN A 413 31.30 58.97 49.47
C GLN A 413 32.28 59.73 48.58
N ALA A 414 31.89 60.92 48.12
CA ALA A 414 32.77 62.10 48.05
C ALA A 414 31.91 63.37 48.05
N GLU A 415 32.31 64.31 48.90
CA GLU A 415 31.67 65.58 49.24
C GLU A 415 31.79 66.67 48.15
N ASP A 416 30.82 67.58 48.21
CA ASP A 416 30.78 68.99 47.77
C ASP A 416 31.60 69.49 46.58
N ILE A 417 30.90 70.16 45.64
CA ILE A 417 31.09 71.59 45.35
C ILE A 417 29.79 72.13 44.71
N GLN A 418 29.25 73.21 45.28
CA GLN A 418 28.13 73.98 44.77
C GLN A 418 28.54 74.87 43.58
N MET A 419 27.65 74.85 42.58
CA MET A 419 27.19 75.93 41.70
C MET A 419 27.91 77.28 41.79
N ASP A 420 28.52 77.71 40.68
CA ASP A 420 28.00 78.84 39.92
C ASP A 420 28.76 79.03 38.60
N GLU A 421 28.02 79.55 37.62
CA GLU A 421 28.53 80.45 36.60
C GLU A 421 29.32 79.88 35.38
N TRP A 422 28.70 80.11 34.21
CA TRP A 422 29.30 80.53 32.92
C TRP A 422 29.01 79.57 31.76
N ARG A 423 28.13 79.94 30.82
CA ARG A 423 28.25 81.01 29.81
C ARG A 423 29.05 80.51 28.61
N ARG A 424 28.26 80.22 27.57
CA ARG A 424 28.56 80.41 26.15
C ARG A 424 29.64 79.54 25.51
N ASP A 425 29.33 79.29 24.25
CA ASP A 425 30.26 78.99 23.16
C ASP A 425 30.84 77.59 23.15
N GLU A 426 30.20 76.73 22.36
CA GLU A 426 30.90 75.96 21.32
C GLU A 426 29.92 75.90 20.14
N GLU A 427 29.97 76.91 19.26
CA GLU A 427 30.68 76.82 17.98
C GLU A 427 29.94 75.88 17.02
N ALA A 428 29.13 76.35 16.06
CA ALA A 428 29.52 77.28 15.00
C ALA A 428 30.85 76.94 14.32
N LEU A 429 31.06 75.67 13.98
CA LEU A 429 31.92 75.30 12.86
C LEU A 429 31.14 74.29 12.02
N LEU A 430 30.41 74.80 11.03
CA LEU A 430 30.83 74.80 9.62
C LEU A 430 30.75 73.38 9.04
N SER A 431 29.70 73.10 8.25
CA SER A 431 29.58 73.52 6.85
C SER A 431 30.54 72.75 5.96
N SER A 432 29.98 71.86 5.14
CA SER A 432 30.02 71.93 3.66
C SER A 432 29.55 70.56 3.16
N SER A 433 28.32 70.48 2.61
CA SER A 433 28.03 70.66 1.17
C SER A 433 28.39 69.35 0.43
N GLU A 434 27.65 68.80 -0.51
CA GLU A 434 26.80 69.22 -1.64
C GLU A 434 26.22 67.85 -2.14
N ASP A 435 25.22 67.68 -2.98
CA ASP A 435 24.10 68.42 -3.57
C ASP A 435 23.48 67.45 -4.61
N GLU A 436 22.37 67.87 -5.24
CA GLU A 436 21.69 67.31 -6.45
C GLU A 436 20.67 66.18 -6.18
N ASP A 437 19.33 66.42 -6.16
CA ASP A 437 18.41 67.08 -7.14
C ASP A 437 18.37 66.27 -8.47
N ASP A 438 17.29 65.95 -9.18
CA ASP A 438 15.86 66.24 -9.14
C ASP A 438 15.12 65.34 -10.19
N ARG A 439 13.81 65.09 -9.99
CA ARG A 439 12.72 64.95 -11.00
C ARG A 439 12.62 63.73 -11.99
N PRO A 440 11.46 63.53 -12.70
CA PRO A 440 10.09 63.24 -12.24
C PRO A 440 9.40 62.05 -12.98
N ARG A 441 8.19 61.65 -12.53
CA ARG A 441 7.20 60.94 -13.37
C ARG A 441 6.09 61.88 -13.83
N ARG A 442 6.09 62.18 -15.13
CA ARG A 442 4.92 62.09 -16.01
C ARG A 442 5.37 61.56 -17.35
#